data_AF-B4VPA4-F1
#
_entry.id   AF-B4VPA4-F1
#
_cell.length_a   1.000
_cell.length_b   1.000
_cell.length_c   1.000
_cell.angle_alpha   90.00
_cell.angle_beta   90.00
_cell.angle_gamma   90.00
#
_symmetry.space_group_name_H-M   'P 1'
#
loop_
_entity.id
_entity.type
_entity.pdbx_description
1 polymer ?
#
loop_
_entity_poly.entity_id
_entity_poly.type
_entity_poly.pdbx_seq_one_letter_code
_entity_poly.pdbx_strand_id
1 'polypeptide(L)'
;MAIEQATLITPDRPQRIEAQTHIAQWRKQIQHIDDRNTLRTAQQLAAGGTIDQLNAAVAQARKIEPGQPLRPEAQTAIAQWNRQIETLQDQPILDLARAFAQRRDLIAAISTANQIRPGRMLYAEAQSAIAQWVAQIQTAQDRPILEAAAALAAQGRFDAAIATAAQIPPERALYQQAQAAINLWKSQLN
;
A
#
# COMPACT_ATOMS: atom_id res chain seq x y z
N MET A 1 15.80 -40.15 29.30
CA MET A 1 16.98 -40.50 30.10
C MET A 1 18.19 -40.85 29.22
N ALA A 2 18.73 -39.89 28.48
CA ALA A 2 20.01 -40.01 27.75
C ALA A 2 20.78 -38.67 27.83
N ILE A 3 20.05 -37.55 27.80
CA ILE A 3 20.54 -36.20 28.08
C ILE A 3 21.12 -36.08 29.50
N GLU A 4 20.43 -36.66 30.50
CA GLU A 4 20.87 -36.68 31.91
C GLU A 4 22.17 -37.48 32.13
N GLN A 5 22.34 -38.59 31.41
CA GLN A 5 23.55 -39.42 31.53
C GLN A 5 24.77 -38.73 30.94
N ALA A 6 24.61 -37.96 29.86
CA ALA A 6 25.71 -37.23 29.24
C ALA A 6 26.16 -35.98 30.05
N THR A 7 25.30 -35.45 30.94
CA THR A 7 25.68 -34.38 31.88
C THR A 7 26.48 -34.85 33.10
N LEU A 8 26.55 -36.17 33.34
CA LEU A 8 27.23 -36.79 34.49
C LEU A 8 28.70 -37.17 34.21
N ILE A 9 29.26 -36.84 33.03
CA ILE A 9 30.64 -37.16 32.65
C ILE A 9 31.61 -36.23 33.41
N THR A 10 32.56 -36.82 34.15
CA THR A 10 33.55 -36.14 35.00
C THR A 10 34.40 -35.09 34.26
N PRO A 11 34.93 -34.05 34.96
CA PRO A 11 35.34 -32.77 34.36
C PRO A 11 36.52 -32.77 33.37
N ASP A 12 37.32 -33.85 33.34
CA ASP A 12 38.69 -33.83 32.79
C ASP A 12 38.87 -34.59 31.46
N ARG A 13 37.80 -34.74 30.65
CA ARG A 13 37.86 -35.49 29.37
C ARG A 13 37.39 -34.69 28.16
N PRO A 14 38.15 -34.70 27.04
CA PRO A 14 37.76 -34.03 25.78
C PRO A 14 36.43 -34.53 25.21
N GLN A 15 36.06 -35.77 25.52
CA GLN A 15 34.78 -36.41 25.18
C GLN A 15 33.55 -35.66 25.75
N ARG A 16 33.70 -34.84 26.79
CA ARG A 16 32.63 -33.99 27.33
C ARG A 16 32.25 -32.89 26.33
N ILE A 17 33.24 -32.28 25.68
CA ILE A 17 33.01 -31.20 24.71
C ILE A 17 32.26 -31.76 23.50
N GLU A 18 32.65 -32.95 23.03
CA GLU A 18 31.96 -33.67 21.95
C GLU A 18 30.52 -34.03 22.34
N ALA A 19 30.31 -34.63 23.51
CA ALA A 19 28.98 -34.98 24.00
C ALA A 19 28.08 -33.74 24.18
N GLN A 20 28.60 -32.65 24.74
CA GLN A 20 27.87 -31.37 24.88
C GLN A 20 27.51 -30.77 23.53
N THR A 21 28.41 -30.86 22.55
CA THR A 21 28.17 -30.41 21.18
C THR A 21 27.04 -31.20 20.53
N HIS A 22 27.03 -32.53 20.67
CA HIS A 22 25.96 -33.37 20.14
C HIS A 22 24.60 -33.10 20.80
N ILE A 23 24.56 -32.87 22.13
CA ILE A 23 23.33 -32.48 22.83
C ILE A 23 22.82 -31.13 22.32
N ALA A 24 23.70 -30.16 22.12
CA ALA A 24 23.33 -28.85 21.59
C ALA A 24 22.79 -28.96 20.17
N GLN A 25 23.43 -29.76 19.30
CA GLN A 25 22.96 -30.03 17.94
C GLN A 25 21.60 -30.73 17.94
N TRP A 26 21.41 -31.74 18.78
CA TRP A 26 20.14 -32.47 18.87
C TRP A 26 19.01 -31.59 19.42
N ARG A 27 19.28 -30.74 20.42
CA ARG A 27 18.32 -29.72 20.89
C ARG A 27 17.91 -28.77 19.76
N LYS A 28 18.87 -28.32 18.94
CA LYS A 28 18.60 -27.47 17.77
C LYS A 28 17.74 -28.19 16.72
N GLN A 29 17.94 -29.50 16.53
CA GLN A 29 17.11 -30.31 15.64
C GLN A 29 15.67 -30.46 16.14
N ILE A 30 15.47 -30.69 17.45
CA ILE A 30 14.12 -30.73 18.04
C ILE A 30 13.43 -29.38 17.84
N GLN A 31 14.13 -28.29 18.17
CA GLN A 31 13.60 -26.94 18.00
C GLN A 31 13.23 -26.66 16.55
N HIS A 32 14.06 -27.07 15.58
CA HIS A 32 13.74 -26.95 14.16
C HIS A 32 12.46 -27.72 13.77
N ILE A 33 12.21 -28.90 14.34
CA ILE A 33 10.97 -29.67 14.09
C ILE A 33 9.75 -28.94 14.67
N ASP A 34 9.87 -28.45 15.90
CA ASP A 34 8.81 -27.72 16.60
C ASP A 34 8.47 -26.39 15.89
N ASP A 35 9.49 -25.65 15.47
CA ASP A 35 9.36 -24.45 14.65
C ASP A 35 8.62 -24.77 13.35
N ARG A 36 9.00 -25.88 12.68
CA ARG A 36 8.39 -26.26 11.39
C ARG A 36 6.91 -26.58 11.57
N ASN A 37 6.54 -27.28 12.64
CA ASN A 37 5.16 -27.58 12.96
C ASN A 37 4.38 -26.28 13.26
N THR A 38 4.98 -25.38 14.05
CA THR A 38 4.42 -24.07 14.38
C THR A 38 4.16 -23.24 13.13
N LEU A 39 5.14 -23.15 12.24
CA LEU A 39 5.04 -22.41 10.98
C LEU A 39 4.00 -23.02 10.04
N ARG A 40 3.92 -24.35 9.95
CA ARG A 40 2.90 -25.03 9.15
C ARG A 40 1.49 -24.72 9.67
N THR A 41 1.26 -24.76 10.98
CA THR A 41 -0.04 -24.36 11.55
C THR A 41 -0.36 -22.91 11.25
N ALA A 42 0.63 -22.02 11.36
CA ALA A 42 0.45 -20.61 11.00
C ALA A 42 0.03 -20.45 9.52
N GLN A 43 0.68 -21.18 8.60
CA GLN A 43 0.32 -21.18 7.18
C GLN A 43 -1.09 -21.73 6.92
N GLN A 44 -1.51 -22.77 7.63
CA GLN A 44 -2.87 -23.32 7.53
C GLN A 44 -3.92 -22.32 8.01
N LEU A 45 -3.64 -21.58 9.09
CA LEU A 45 -4.51 -20.50 9.54
C LEU A 45 -4.61 -19.41 8.47
N ALA A 46 -3.48 -18.98 7.91
CA ALA A 46 -3.44 -17.94 6.87
C ALA A 46 -4.17 -18.33 5.58
N ALA A 47 -4.32 -19.63 5.28
CA ALA A 47 -4.94 -20.11 4.05
C ALA A 47 -6.41 -19.67 3.89
N GLY A 48 -7.11 -19.39 4.99
CA GLY A 48 -8.47 -18.87 4.92
C GLY A 48 -8.57 -17.39 4.50
N GLY A 49 -7.48 -16.64 4.58
CA GLY A 49 -7.36 -15.30 4.01
C GLY A 49 -8.19 -14.19 4.66
N THR A 50 -9.00 -14.47 5.68
CA THR A 50 -9.70 -13.44 6.44
C THR A 50 -8.76 -12.72 7.42
N ILE A 51 -9.11 -11.49 7.81
CA ILE A 51 -8.30 -10.69 8.76
C ILE A 51 -8.07 -11.47 10.07
N ASP A 52 -9.09 -12.10 10.63
CA ASP A 52 -8.99 -12.86 11.88
C ASP A 52 -8.06 -14.07 11.74
N GLN A 53 -8.16 -14.79 10.63
CA GLN A 53 -7.31 -15.93 10.32
C GLN A 53 -5.85 -15.53 10.09
N LEU A 54 -5.61 -14.43 9.40
CA LEU A 54 -4.26 -13.88 9.20
C LEU A 54 -3.67 -13.39 10.52
N ASN A 55 -4.46 -12.76 11.38
CA ASN A 55 -4.02 -12.38 12.73
C ASN A 55 -3.66 -13.61 13.58
N ALA A 56 -4.46 -14.67 13.51
CA ALA A 56 -4.16 -15.93 14.18
C ALA A 56 -2.86 -16.58 13.63
N ALA A 57 -2.65 -16.53 12.31
CA ALA A 57 -1.42 -16.99 11.67
C ALA A 57 -0.19 -16.21 12.16
N VAL A 58 -0.28 -14.87 12.20
CA VAL A 58 0.78 -14.00 12.73
C VAL A 58 1.07 -14.34 14.19
N ALA A 59 0.04 -14.49 15.03
CA ALA A 59 0.21 -14.86 16.43
C ALA A 59 0.88 -16.23 16.59
N GLN A 60 0.53 -17.20 15.75
CA GLN A 60 1.15 -18.52 15.76
C GLN A 60 2.62 -18.49 15.32
N ALA A 61 2.95 -17.78 14.23
CA ALA A 61 4.34 -17.66 13.76
C ALA A 61 5.23 -16.87 14.74
N ARG A 62 4.67 -15.93 15.52
CA ARG A 62 5.40 -15.18 16.56
C ARG A 62 5.91 -16.06 17.70
N LYS A 63 5.35 -17.27 17.90
CA LYS A 63 5.84 -18.24 18.89
C LYS A 63 7.25 -18.77 18.55
N ILE A 64 7.69 -18.63 17.30
CA ILE A 64 9.05 -18.95 16.90
C ILE A 64 9.94 -17.78 17.34
N GLU A 65 10.63 -17.93 18.47
CA GLU A 65 11.37 -16.86 19.15
C GLU A 65 12.66 -16.42 18.40
N PRO A 66 13.25 -15.26 18.75
CA PRO A 66 14.57 -14.89 18.25
C PRO A 66 15.63 -15.96 18.57
N GLY A 67 16.51 -16.25 17.61
CA GLY A 67 17.57 -17.26 17.75
C GLY A 67 17.14 -18.69 17.45
N GLN A 68 15.83 -18.93 17.24
CA GLN A 68 15.34 -20.23 16.80
C GLN A 68 15.64 -20.46 15.30
N PRO A 69 15.84 -21.73 14.87
CA PRO A 69 16.21 -22.06 13.50
C PRO A 69 15.33 -21.44 12.40
N LEU A 70 14.01 -21.41 12.56
CA LEU A 70 13.10 -20.92 11.51
C LEU A 70 12.56 -19.51 11.75
N ARG A 71 13.23 -18.73 12.61
CA ARG A 71 12.86 -17.34 12.88
C ARG A 71 12.83 -16.47 11.60
N PRO A 72 13.81 -16.54 10.68
CA PRO A 72 13.79 -15.73 9.45
C PRO A 72 12.57 -16.01 8.57
N GLU A 73 12.20 -17.28 8.41
CA GLU A 73 11.05 -17.72 7.64
C GLU A 73 9.74 -17.26 8.30
N ALA A 74 9.64 -17.39 9.63
CA ALA A 74 8.51 -16.90 10.40
C ALA A 74 8.33 -15.38 10.26
N GLN A 75 9.43 -14.61 10.33
CA GLN A 75 9.39 -13.16 10.14
C GLN A 75 8.93 -12.76 8.74
N THR A 76 9.39 -13.48 7.71
CA THR A 76 8.96 -13.26 6.33
C THR A 76 7.46 -13.50 6.18
N ALA A 77 6.96 -14.61 6.72
CA ALA A 77 5.53 -14.95 6.70
C ALA A 77 4.69 -13.90 7.44
N ILE A 78 5.12 -13.47 8.64
CA ILE A 78 4.47 -12.42 9.41
C ILE A 78 4.38 -11.11 8.60
N ALA A 79 5.47 -10.70 7.95
CA ALA A 79 5.49 -9.49 7.14
C ALA A 79 4.57 -9.58 5.91
N GLN A 80 4.41 -10.76 5.33
CA GLN A 80 3.47 -11.01 4.23
C GLN A 80 2.02 -10.92 4.70
N TRP A 81 1.66 -11.61 5.78
CA TRP A 81 0.28 -11.61 6.29
C TRP A 81 -0.13 -10.25 6.84
N ASN A 82 0.77 -9.53 7.50
CA ASN A 82 0.50 -8.16 7.92
C ASN A 82 0.12 -7.30 6.71
N ARG A 83 0.92 -7.32 5.63
CA ARG A 83 0.58 -6.58 4.39
C ARG A 83 -0.77 -6.98 3.82
N GLN A 84 -1.11 -8.27 3.84
CA GLN A 84 -2.41 -8.75 3.39
C GLN A 84 -3.56 -8.23 4.27
N ILE A 85 -3.38 -8.20 5.59
CA ILE A 85 -4.34 -7.62 6.53
C ILE A 85 -4.55 -6.14 6.21
N GLU A 86 -3.48 -5.37 6.00
CA GLU A 86 -3.59 -3.95 5.65
C GLU A 86 -4.38 -3.76 4.36
N THR A 87 -4.07 -4.53 3.32
CA THR A 87 -4.82 -4.49 2.07
C THR A 87 -6.31 -4.79 2.29
N LEU A 88 -6.65 -5.83 3.05
CA LEU A 88 -8.04 -6.19 3.32
C LEU A 88 -8.78 -5.13 4.13
N GLN A 89 -8.09 -4.41 5.01
CA GLN A 89 -8.66 -3.31 5.80
C GLN A 89 -8.89 -2.06 4.94
N ASP A 90 -7.95 -1.75 4.05
CA ASP A 90 -7.98 -0.54 3.24
C ASP A 90 -8.84 -0.69 1.98
N GLN A 91 -9.00 -1.91 1.45
CA GLN A 91 -9.81 -2.21 0.26
C GLN A 91 -11.24 -1.65 0.34
N PRO A 92 -12.04 -1.89 1.41
CA PRO A 92 -13.40 -1.35 1.48
C PRO A 92 -13.44 0.18 1.53
N ILE A 93 -12.39 0.84 2.04
CA ILE A 93 -12.27 2.30 2.03
C ILE A 93 -12.11 2.79 0.59
N LEU A 94 -11.20 2.16 -0.17
CA LEU A 94 -10.97 2.52 -1.56
C LEU A 94 -12.20 2.25 -2.44
N ASP A 95 -12.89 1.13 -2.21
CA ASP A 95 -14.11 0.78 -2.93
C ASP A 95 -15.26 1.74 -2.63
N LEU A 96 -15.41 2.16 -1.36
CA LEU A 96 -16.37 3.20 -0.98
C LEU A 96 -16.04 4.55 -1.64
N ALA A 97 -14.76 4.94 -1.65
CA ALA A 97 -14.32 6.16 -2.32
C ALA A 97 -14.67 6.13 -3.81
N ARG A 98 -14.46 5.00 -4.48
CA ARG A 98 -14.85 4.80 -5.88
C ARG A 98 -16.35 4.86 -6.08
N ALA A 99 -17.14 4.30 -5.18
CA ALA A 99 -18.60 4.38 -5.24
C ALA A 99 -19.11 5.82 -5.14
N PHE A 100 -18.51 6.66 -4.30
CA PHE A 100 -18.80 8.10 -4.28
C PHE A 100 -18.46 8.77 -5.61
N ALA A 101 -17.28 8.49 -6.17
CA ALA A 101 -16.87 9.06 -7.44
C ALA A 101 -17.81 8.68 -8.60
N GLN A 102 -18.27 7.43 -8.64
CA GLN A 102 -19.25 6.96 -9.64
C GLN A 102 -20.57 7.71 -9.57
N ARG A 103 -20.97 8.16 -8.37
CA ARG A 103 -22.16 8.99 -8.14
C ARG A 103 -21.91 10.49 -8.35
N ARG A 104 -20.73 10.85 -8.90
CA ARG A 104 -20.25 12.23 -9.10
C ARG A 104 -19.99 13.01 -7.81
N ASP A 105 -19.98 12.34 -6.66
CA ASP A 105 -19.57 12.94 -5.40
C ASP A 105 -18.04 12.83 -5.23
N LEU A 106 -17.32 13.63 -6.00
CA LEU A 106 -15.86 13.59 -6.04
C LEU A 106 -15.23 14.11 -4.73
N ILE A 107 -15.93 14.97 -3.99
CA ILE A 107 -15.44 15.48 -2.70
C ILE A 107 -15.46 14.37 -1.66
N ALA A 108 -16.59 13.63 -1.54
CA ALA A 108 -16.66 12.48 -0.65
C ALA A 108 -15.70 11.35 -1.05
N ALA A 109 -15.50 11.15 -2.37
CA ALA A 109 -14.52 10.20 -2.88
C ALA A 109 -13.10 10.54 -2.40
N ILE A 110 -12.67 11.79 -2.58
CA ILE A 110 -11.34 12.26 -2.16
C ILE A 110 -11.18 12.15 -0.65
N SER A 111 -12.16 12.59 0.15
CA SER A 111 -12.06 12.52 1.61
C SER A 111 -12.00 11.07 2.12
N THR A 112 -12.69 10.15 1.45
CA THR A 112 -12.68 8.73 1.81
C THR A 112 -11.35 8.08 1.44
N ALA A 113 -10.83 8.29 0.22
CA ALA A 113 -9.55 7.73 -0.20
C ALA A 113 -8.36 8.27 0.62
N ASN A 114 -8.44 9.52 1.11
CA ASN A 114 -7.43 10.10 2.01
C ASN A 114 -7.32 9.42 3.38
N GLN A 115 -8.27 8.56 3.75
CA GLN A 115 -8.17 7.78 4.99
C GLN A 115 -7.09 6.69 4.90
N ILE A 116 -6.73 6.27 3.69
CA ILE A 116 -5.64 5.32 3.44
C ILE A 116 -4.31 6.05 3.69
N ARG A 117 -3.57 5.60 4.70
CA ARG A 117 -2.37 6.30 5.20
C ARG A 117 -1.12 5.99 4.37
N PRO A 118 -0.13 6.90 4.35
CA PRO A 118 1.19 6.62 3.78
C PRO A 118 1.82 5.35 4.37
N GLY A 119 2.52 4.59 3.54
CA GLY A 119 3.18 3.34 3.94
C GLY A 119 2.31 2.08 3.84
N ARG A 120 0.99 2.24 3.65
CA ARG A 120 0.08 1.12 3.33
C ARG A 120 0.18 0.70 1.87
N MET A 121 -0.16 -0.55 1.59
CA MET A 121 -0.11 -1.11 0.23
C MET A 121 -0.98 -0.34 -0.77
N LEU A 122 -2.21 0.04 -0.38
CA LEU A 122 -3.17 0.70 -1.28
C LEU A 122 -2.99 2.22 -1.37
N TYR A 123 -2.00 2.80 -0.67
CA TYR A 123 -1.80 4.25 -0.65
C TYR A 123 -1.53 4.83 -2.05
N ALA A 124 -0.65 4.20 -2.83
CA ALA A 124 -0.30 4.69 -4.16
C ALA A 124 -1.52 4.67 -5.10
N GLU A 125 -2.35 3.64 -5.00
CA GLU A 125 -3.59 3.51 -5.77
C GLU A 125 -4.62 4.57 -5.36
N ALA A 126 -4.77 4.81 -4.05
CA ALA A 126 -5.64 5.86 -3.52
C ALA A 126 -5.22 7.25 -4.00
N GLN A 127 -3.92 7.57 -3.96
CA GLN A 127 -3.40 8.86 -4.43
C GLN A 127 -3.59 9.05 -5.93
N SER A 128 -3.41 8.00 -6.74
CA SER A 128 -3.70 8.05 -8.17
C SER A 128 -5.17 8.36 -8.44
N ALA A 129 -6.09 7.70 -7.72
CA ALA A 129 -7.52 7.97 -7.82
C ALA A 129 -7.87 9.41 -7.40
N ILE A 130 -7.30 9.90 -6.30
CA ILE A 130 -7.48 11.28 -5.84
C ILE A 130 -7.02 12.28 -6.90
N ALA A 131 -5.83 12.09 -7.49
CA ALA A 131 -5.33 12.99 -8.52
C ALA A 131 -6.28 13.06 -9.73
N GLN A 132 -6.85 11.92 -10.15
CA GLN A 132 -7.84 11.88 -11.22
C GLN A 132 -9.12 12.64 -10.85
N TRP A 133 -9.66 12.45 -9.65
CA TRP A 133 -10.87 13.14 -9.21
C TRP A 133 -10.66 14.65 -9.05
N VAL A 134 -9.50 15.07 -8.54
CA VAL A 134 -9.11 16.49 -8.49
C VAL A 134 -9.07 17.09 -9.88
N ALA A 135 -8.46 16.41 -10.86
CA ALA A 135 -8.43 16.88 -12.24
C ALA A 135 -9.84 16.99 -12.85
N GLN A 136 -10.76 16.08 -12.53
CA GLN A 136 -12.15 16.15 -12.97
C GLN A 136 -12.88 17.35 -12.38
N ILE A 137 -12.71 17.61 -11.07
CA ILE A 137 -13.28 18.80 -10.41
C ILE A 137 -12.76 20.08 -11.07
N GLN A 138 -11.44 20.18 -11.24
CA GLN A 138 -10.81 21.35 -11.88
C GLN A 138 -11.33 21.56 -13.31
N THR A 139 -11.40 20.49 -14.10
CA THR A 139 -11.95 20.54 -15.46
C THR A 139 -13.40 21.05 -15.46
N ALA A 140 -14.24 20.58 -14.55
CA ALA A 140 -15.62 21.04 -14.44
C ALA A 140 -15.73 22.51 -14.03
N GLN A 141 -14.83 23.00 -13.17
CA GLN A 141 -14.77 24.40 -12.74
C GLN A 141 -14.27 25.33 -13.84
N ASP A 142 -13.25 24.91 -14.58
CA ASP A 142 -12.55 25.76 -15.54
C ASP A 142 -13.20 25.73 -16.93
N ARG A 143 -14.03 24.73 -17.23
CA ARG A 143 -14.70 24.57 -18.52
C ARG A 143 -15.59 25.77 -18.91
N PRO A 144 -16.43 26.33 -18.02
CA PRO A 144 -17.20 27.54 -18.32
C PRO A 144 -16.32 28.74 -18.70
N ILE A 145 -15.10 28.85 -18.16
CA ILE A 145 -14.15 29.92 -18.49
C ILE A 145 -13.69 29.77 -19.95
N LEU A 146 -13.34 28.55 -20.37
CA LEU A 146 -12.99 28.27 -21.77
C LEU A 146 -14.16 28.50 -22.72
N GLU A 147 -15.37 28.08 -22.34
CA GLU A 147 -16.56 28.28 -23.17
C GLU A 147 -16.89 29.78 -23.32
N ALA A 148 -16.78 30.57 -22.25
CA ALA A 148 -16.93 32.02 -22.31
C ALA A 148 -15.86 32.69 -23.18
N ALA A 149 -14.60 32.27 -23.05
CA ALA A 149 -13.51 32.76 -23.89
C ALA A 149 -13.76 32.45 -25.38
N ALA A 150 -14.19 31.23 -25.70
CA ALA A 150 -14.53 30.83 -27.06
C ALA A 150 -15.71 31.64 -27.63
N ALA A 151 -16.73 31.91 -26.83
CA ALA A 151 -17.87 32.73 -27.24
C ALA A 151 -17.46 34.19 -27.56
N LEU A 152 -16.52 34.77 -26.80
CA LEU A 152 -15.96 36.09 -27.08
C LEU A 152 -15.16 36.09 -28.39
N ALA A 153 -14.34 35.06 -28.63
CA ALA A 153 -13.59 34.93 -29.87
C ALA A 153 -14.50 34.79 -31.09
N ALA A 154 -15.61 34.05 -30.97
CA ALA A 154 -16.61 33.92 -32.03
C ALA A 154 -17.29 35.26 -32.40
N GLN A 155 -17.31 36.22 -31.47
CA GLN A 155 -17.78 37.59 -31.71
C GLN A 155 -16.68 38.51 -32.27
N GLY A 156 -15.49 37.98 -32.59
CA GLY A 156 -14.33 38.75 -33.01
C GLY A 156 -13.60 39.49 -31.88
N ARG A 157 -14.01 39.28 -30.62
CA ARG A 157 -13.42 39.95 -29.45
C ARG A 157 -12.20 39.20 -28.92
N PHE A 158 -11.17 39.07 -29.74
CA PHE A 158 -9.99 38.24 -29.45
C PHE A 158 -9.22 38.67 -28.19
N ASP A 159 -9.06 39.97 -27.93
CA ASP A 159 -8.38 40.45 -26.70
C ASP A 159 -9.10 39.99 -25.43
N ALA A 160 -10.43 40.09 -25.42
CA ALA A 160 -11.26 39.65 -24.29
C ALA A 160 -11.27 38.12 -24.15
N ALA A 161 -11.27 37.39 -25.27
CA ALA A 161 -11.16 35.94 -25.28
C ALA A 161 -9.84 35.45 -24.67
N ILE A 162 -8.72 36.06 -25.08
CA ILE A 162 -7.38 35.75 -24.55
C ILE A 162 -7.33 36.03 -23.05
N ALA A 163 -7.79 37.21 -22.62
CA ALA A 163 -7.80 37.57 -21.20
C ALA A 163 -8.65 36.61 -20.35
N THR A 164 -9.77 36.12 -20.90
CA THR A 164 -10.65 35.15 -20.22
C THR A 164 -10.00 33.77 -20.13
N ALA A 165 -9.44 33.24 -21.22
CA ALA A 165 -8.76 31.94 -21.21
C ALA A 165 -7.48 31.95 -20.34
N ALA A 166 -6.80 33.10 -20.23
CA ALA A 166 -5.62 33.27 -19.38
C ALA A 166 -5.91 33.19 -17.88
N GLN A 167 -7.19 33.20 -17.47
CA GLN A 167 -7.58 33.00 -16.06
C GLN A 167 -7.33 31.56 -15.58
N ILE A 168 -7.14 30.61 -16.49
CA ILE A 168 -6.85 29.20 -16.15
C ILE A 168 -5.34 29.08 -15.86
N PRO A 169 -4.92 28.81 -14.62
CA PRO A 169 -3.50 28.77 -14.27
C PRO A 169 -2.80 27.48 -14.75
N PRO A 170 -1.45 27.48 -14.85
CA PRO A 170 -0.65 26.36 -15.36
C PRO A 170 -0.87 24.99 -14.70
N GLU A 171 -1.27 24.99 -13.43
CA GLU A 171 -1.47 23.76 -12.64
C GLU A 171 -2.83 23.08 -12.89
N ARG A 172 -3.73 23.71 -13.66
CA ARG A 172 -5.06 23.15 -13.94
C ARG A 172 -5.05 22.22 -15.13
N ALA A 173 -5.92 21.21 -15.07
CA ALA A 173 -6.11 20.24 -16.14
C ALA A 173 -6.40 20.87 -17.52
N LEU A 174 -7.10 22.01 -17.57
CA LEU A 174 -7.48 22.69 -18.82
C LEU A 174 -6.46 23.72 -19.34
N TYR A 175 -5.32 23.89 -18.67
CA TYR A 175 -4.33 24.92 -19.04
C TYR A 175 -3.79 24.77 -20.48
N GLN A 176 -3.43 23.55 -20.88
CA GLN A 176 -2.89 23.30 -22.22
C GLN A 176 -3.91 23.64 -23.31
N GLN A 177 -5.19 23.35 -23.07
CA GLN A 177 -6.26 23.72 -23.99
C GLN A 177 -6.47 25.23 -24.03
N ALA A 178 -6.40 25.91 -22.88
CA ALA A 178 -6.46 27.37 -22.79
C ALA A 178 -5.33 28.03 -23.58
N GLN A 179 -4.09 27.55 -23.42
CA GLN A 179 -2.92 28.11 -24.10
C GLN A 179 -2.99 27.91 -25.62
N ALA A 180 -3.48 26.75 -26.08
CA ALA A 180 -3.68 26.51 -27.51
C ALA A 180 -4.72 27.48 -28.11
N ALA A 181 -5.84 27.70 -27.40
CA ALA A 181 -6.86 28.66 -27.83
C ALA A 181 -6.32 30.11 -27.86
N ILE A 182 -5.56 30.51 -26.83
CA ILE A 182 -4.90 31.82 -26.76
C ILE A 182 -3.97 32.02 -27.96
N ASN A 183 -3.13 31.03 -28.28
CA ASN A 183 -2.18 31.13 -29.39
C ASN A 183 -2.91 31.27 -30.74
N LEU A 184 -4.01 30.56 -30.91
CA LEU A 184 -4.86 30.67 -32.11
C LEU A 184 -5.43 32.08 -32.25
N TRP A 185 -6.01 32.66 -31.20
CA TRP A 185 -6.60 34.00 -31.28
C TRP A 185 -5.56 35.10 -31.44
N LYS A 186 -4.37 34.95 -30.84
CA LYS A 186 -3.24 35.85 -31.07
C LYS A 186 -2.85 35.93 -32.54
N SER A 187 -2.92 34.82 -33.28
CA SER A 187 -2.64 34.82 -34.73
C SER A 187 -3.72 35.49 -35.59
N GLN A 188 -4.93 35.72 -35.07
CA GLN A 188 -5.99 36.43 -35.81
C GLN A 188 -6.04 37.94 -35.51
N LEU A 189 -5.32 38.38 -34.48
CA LEU A 189 -5.10 39.79 -34.17
C LEU A 189 -3.98 40.43 -35.02
N ASN A 190 -3.10 39.60 -35.58
CA ASN A 190 -2.00 39.99 -36.47
C ASN A 190 -2.41 39.89 -37.93
#